data_AF-A0A9F2N652-F1
#
_entry.id   AF-A0A9F2N652-F1
#
_cell.length_a   1.000
_cell.length_b   1.000
_cell.length_c   1.000
_cell.angle_alpha   90.00
_cell.angle_beta   90.00
_cell.angle_gamma   90.00
#
_symmetry.space_group_name_H-M   'P 1'
#
loop_
_entity.id
_entity.type
_entity.pdbx_description
1 polymer ?
#
loop_
_entity_poly.entity_id
_entity_poly.type
_entity_poly.pdbx_seq_one_letter_code
_entity_poly.pdbx_strand_id
1 'polypeptide(L)'
;MTSSSADKKHFSLQSYTDYISQEELAKVEQMLGHLSEESKQAAAATLPTSEEDLCPICYAHPISAVFKPCSHKSCKACINQHLMNNKDCFFCKATITGVDDYIKPATS
;
A
#
# COMPACT_ATOMS: atom_id res chain seq x y z
N MET A 1 -4.87 20.83 41.87
CA MET A 1 -3.96 21.58 40.97
C MET A 1 -4.41 21.28 39.55
N THR A 2 -5.19 22.17 38.94
CA THR A 2 -5.76 21.99 37.60
C THR A 2 -5.02 22.94 36.66
N SER A 3 -4.13 22.41 35.83
CA SER A 3 -3.39 23.20 34.83
C SER A 3 -3.95 22.92 33.45
N SER A 4 -4.38 24.00 32.82
CA SER A 4 -5.22 24.11 31.64
C SER A 4 -4.65 23.47 30.37
N SER A 5 -5.55 22.84 29.61
CA SER A 5 -5.32 22.28 28.27
C SER A 5 -4.89 23.39 27.30
N ALA A 6 -3.70 23.26 26.73
CA ALA A 6 -3.19 24.16 25.71
C ALA A 6 -4.03 24.02 24.42
N ASP A 7 -4.59 25.15 23.98
CA ASP A 7 -5.30 25.35 22.72
C ASP A 7 -4.36 25.07 21.54
N LYS A 8 -4.39 23.84 21.01
CA LYS A 8 -3.70 23.50 19.77
C LYS A 8 -4.54 24.03 18.62
N LYS A 9 -4.31 25.28 18.23
CA LYS A 9 -4.95 25.91 17.07
C LYS A 9 -4.91 24.95 15.88
N HIS A 10 -6.09 24.49 15.46
CA HIS A 10 -6.24 23.58 14.34
C HIS A 10 -5.74 24.28 13.08
N PHE A 11 -4.78 23.68 12.37
CA PHE A 11 -4.28 24.23 11.12
C PHE A 11 -5.43 24.27 10.09
N SER A 12 -5.69 25.44 9.51
CA SER A 12 -6.67 25.63 8.44
C SER A 12 -6.13 26.56 7.37
N LEU A 13 -6.26 26.17 6.11
CA LEU A 13 -5.90 27.00 4.96
C LEU A 13 -6.76 28.27 4.88
N GLN A 14 -7.95 28.26 5.49
CA GLN A 14 -8.86 29.40 5.56
C GLN A 14 -8.27 30.57 6.38
N SER A 15 -7.27 30.31 7.21
CA SER A 15 -6.63 31.34 8.04
C SER A 15 -5.53 32.13 7.32
N TYR A 16 -5.20 31.80 6.07
CA TYR A 16 -4.11 32.42 5.30
C TYR A 16 -4.63 33.21 4.10
N THR A 17 -5.56 34.12 4.34
CA THR A 17 -6.25 34.90 3.28
C THR A 17 -5.33 35.81 2.48
N ASP A 18 -4.16 36.19 3.02
CA ASP A 18 -3.16 37.01 2.33
C ASP A 18 -2.30 36.21 1.33
N TYR A 19 -2.32 34.87 1.43
CA TYR A 19 -1.44 33.98 0.65
C TYR A 19 -2.20 32.96 -0.19
N ILE A 20 -3.48 32.74 0.10
CA ILE A 20 -4.30 31.73 -0.54
C ILE A 20 -5.57 32.42 -1.05
N SER A 21 -5.74 32.40 -2.36
CA SER A 21 -6.96 32.92 -2.98
C SER A 21 -8.16 32.00 -2.70
N GLN A 22 -9.35 32.58 -2.75
CA GLN A 22 -10.59 31.81 -2.61
C GLN A 22 -10.72 30.70 -3.69
N GLU A 23 -10.18 30.94 -4.88
CA GLU A 23 -10.18 29.97 -5.98
C GLU A 23 -9.28 28.77 -5.68
N GLU A 24 -8.08 29.00 -5.13
CA GLU A 24 -7.18 27.92 -4.72
C GLU A 24 -7.78 27.08 -3.59
N LEU A 25 -8.42 27.74 -2.64
CA LEU A 25 -9.11 27.08 -1.52
C LEU A 25 -10.26 26.20 -2.01
N ALA A 26 -11.07 26.71 -2.96
CA ALA A 26 -12.16 25.96 -3.58
C ALA A 26 -11.66 24.74 -4.37
N LYS A 27 -10.52 24.87 -5.09
CA LYS A 27 -9.90 23.75 -5.82
C LYS A 27 -9.45 22.64 -4.87
N VAL A 28 -8.87 22.99 -3.72
CA VAL A 28 -8.46 22.02 -2.70
C VAL A 28 -9.67 21.33 -2.09
N GLU A 29 -10.72 22.08 -1.72
CA GLU A 29 -11.96 21.49 -1.18
C GLU A 29 -12.62 20.54 -2.19
N GLN A 30 -12.68 20.94 -3.46
CA GLN A 30 -13.17 20.08 -4.53
C GLN A 30 -12.34 18.79 -4.62
N MET A 31 -11.01 18.88 -4.69
CA MET A 31 -10.11 17.72 -4.76
C MET A 31 -10.31 16.77 -3.58
N LEU A 32 -10.40 17.30 -2.36
CA LEU A 32 -10.67 16.52 -1.15
C LEU A 32 -12.03 15.81 -1.24
N GLY A 33 -13.05 16.47 -1.78
CA GLY A 33 -14.36 15.89 -2.06
C GLY A 33 -14.25 14.66 -2.97
N HIS A 34 -13.61 14.81 -4.13
CA HIS A 34 -13.41 13.69 -5.08
C HIS A 34 -12.70 12.50 -4.42
N LEU A 35 -11.56 12.75 -3.76
CA LEU A 35 -10.78 11.72 -3.06
C LEU A 35 -11.60 11.01 -1.96
N SER A 36 -12.44 11.74 -1.24
CA SER A 36 -13.28 11.18 -0.17
C SER A 36 -14.37 10.26 -0.73
N GLU A 37 -14.95 10.58 -1.88
CA GLU A 37 -15.97 9.76 -2.52
C GLU A 37 -15.34 8.52 -3.19
N GLU A 38 -14.23 8.70 -3.89
CA GLU A 38 -13.46 7.60 -4.49
C GLU A 38 -12.98 6.60 -3.44
N SER A 39 -12.48 7.08 -2.29
CA SER A 39 -12.03 6.20 -1.19
C SER A 39 -13.17 5.41 -0.57
N LYS A 40 -14.36 6.00 -0.40
CA LYS A 40 -15.57 5.27 0.04
C LYS A 40 -15.95 4.17 -0.94
N GLN A 41 -15.91 4.46 -2.24
CA GLN A 41 -16.22 3.49 -3.29
C GLN A 41 -15.18 2.37 -3.36
N ALA A 42 -13.90 2.70 -3.26
CA ALA A 42 -12.81 1.71 -3.21
C ALA A 42 -12.94 0.79 -1.99
N ALA A 43 -13.20 1.34 -0.80
CA ALA A 43 -13.41 0.55 0.41
C ALA A 43 -14.65 -0.36 0.33
N ALA A 44 -15.70 0.06 -0.39
CA ALA A 44 -16.87 -0.78 -0.65
C ALA A 44 -16.61 -1.87 -1.70
N ALA A 45 -15.69 -1.62 -2.65
CA ALA A 45 -15.30 -2.56 -3.69
C ALA A 45 -14.28 -3.61 -3.22
N THR A 46 -13.52 -3.32 -2.16
CA THR A 46 -12.63 -4.29 -1.49
C THR A 46 -13.40 -5.26 -0.59
N LEU A 47 -14.42 -5.95 -1.12
CA LEU A 47 -14.71 -7.28 -0.58
C LEU A 47 -13.41 -8.09 -0.65
N PRO A 48 -13.13 -9.02 0.28
CA PRO A 48 -11.97 -9.89 0.22
C PRO A 48 -12.13 -10.83 -0.99
N THR A 49 -11.82 -10.29 -2.16
CA THR A 49 -11.62 -11.04 -3.38
C THR A 49 -10.30 -11.78 -3.19
N SER A 50 -10.29 -13.04 -3.62
CA SER A 50 -9.15 -13.97 -3.52
C SER A 50 -7.86 -13.50 -4.23
N GLU A 51 -7.79 -12.24 -4.67
CA GLU A 51 -6.70 -11.64 -5.43
C GLU A 51 -5.48 -11.29 -4.58
N GLU A 52 -5.66 -11.05 -3.27
CA GLU A 52 -4.54 -10.81 -2.34
C GLU A 52 -3.60 -12.03 -2.21
N ASP A 53 -4.11 -13.22 -2.54
CA ASP A 53 -3.36 -14.47 -2.49
C ASP A 53 -2.69 -14.84 -3.82
N LEU A 54 -2.90 -14.05 -4.87
CA LEU A 54 -2.31 -14.28 -6.18
C LEU A 54 -0.89 -13.69 -6.24
N CYS A 55 -0.02 -14.38 -6.96
CA CYS A 55 1.33 -13.91 -7.23
C CYS A 55 1.27 -12.57 -7.97
N PRO A 56 1.83 -11.49 -7.42
CA PRO A 56 1.74 -10.15 -8.04
C PRO A 56 2.57 -10.01 -9.33
N ILE A 57 3.34 -11.05 -9.69
CA ILE A 57 4.12 -11.08 -10.92
C ILE A 57 3.29 -11.64 -12.09
N CYS A 58 2.39 -12.59 -11.83
CA CYS A 58 1.64 -13.28 -12.90
C CYS A 58 0.13 -13.21 -12.76
N TYR A 59 -0.41 -12.81 -11.61
CA TYR A 59 -1.86 -12.72 -11.33
C TYR A 59 -2.65 -14.00 -11.66
N ALA A 60 -1.99 -15.15 -11.74
CA ALA A 60 -2.59 -16.41 -12.19
C ALA A 60 -2.41 -17.57 -11.19
N HIS A 61 -1.26 -17.60 -10.50
CA HIS A 61 -0.95 -18.64 -9.54
C HIS A 61 -0.91 -18.08 -8.12
N PRO A 62 -1.27 -18.87 -7.09
CA PRO A 62 -1.18 -18.44 -5.72
C PRO A 62 0.27 -18.21 -5.28
N ILE A 63 0.44 -17.31 -4.32
CA ILE A 63 1.71 -17.08 -3.63
C ILE A 63 2.12 -18.38 -2.94
N SER A 64 3.33 -18.86 -3.24
CA SER A 64 3.84 -20.17 -2.79
C SER A 64 5.33 -20.17 -2.45
N ALA A 65 6.00 -19.02 -2.54
CA ALA A 65 7.41 -18.85 -2.26
C ALA A 65 7.67 -17.54 -1.50
N VAL A 66 8.65 -17.56 -0.59
CA VAL A 66 9.15 -16.39 0.15
C VAL A 66 10.67 -16.27 0.00
N PHE A 67 11.17 -15.05 -0.17
CA PHE A 67 12.59 -14.81 -0.48
C PHE A 67 13.39 -14.38 0.75
N LYS A 68 14.57 -14.94 0.94
CA LYS A 68 15.52 -14.54 1.99
C LYS A 68 16.58 -13.57 1.47
N PRO A 69 16.91 -12.49 2.20
CA PRO A 69 16.40 -12.13 3.54
C PRO A 69 15.16 -11.21 3.52
N CYS A 70 14.72 -10.72 2.36
CA CYS A 70 13.77 -9.62 2.27
C CYS A 70 12.28 -9.95 2.53
N SER A 71 11.92 -11.23 2.69
CA SER A 71 10.56 -11.72 2.98
C SER A 71 9.47 -11.36 1.96
N HIS A 72 9.86 -10.90 0.77
CA HIS A 72 8.95 -10.74 -0.37
C HIS A 72 8.47 -12.09 -0.88
N LYS A 73 7.30 -12.11 -1.52
CA LYS A 73 6.62 -13.35 -1.90
C LYS A 73 6.17 -13.34 -3.37
N SER A 74 6.15 -14.53 -3.99
CA SER A 74 5.60 -14.78 -5.32
C SER A 74 5.18 -16.25 -5.44
N CYS A 75 4.73 -16.70 -6.62
CA CYS A 75 4.64 -18.12 -6.92
C CYS A 75 6.02 -18.73 -7.23
N LYS A 76 6.16 -20.04 -7.04
CA LYS A 76 7.39 -20.81 -7.35
C LYS A 76 7.83 -20.71 -8.81
N ALA A 77 6.88 -20.76 -9.75
CA ALA A 77 7.19 -20.70 -11.18
C ALA A 77 7.91 -19.39 -11.55
N CYS A 78 7.40 -18.24 -11.08
CA CYS A 78 8.00 -16.94 -11.37
C CYS A 78 9.40 -16.79 -10.77
N ILE A 79 9.59 -17.19 -9.50
CA ILE A 79 10.92 -17.05 -8.86
C ILE A 79 11.96 -17.99 -9.47
N ASN A 80 11.58 -19.22 -9.79
CA ASN A 80 12.50 -20.18 -10.43
C ASN A 80 12.93 -19.69 -11.81
N GLN A 81 12.01 -19.16 -12.61
CA GLN A 81 12.32 -18.58 -13.91
C GLN A 81 13.26 -17.37 -13.80
N HIS A 82 13.06 -16.54 -12.77
CA HIS A 82 13.90 -15.36 -12.55
C HIS A 82 15.31 -15.71 -12.12
N LEU A 83 15.47 -16.67 -11.21
CA LEU A 83 16.78 -17.10 -10.70
C LEU A 83 17.68 -17.75 -11.76
N MET A 84 17.13 -18.12 -12.93
CA MET A 84 17.93 -18.54 -14.08
C MET A 84 18.77 -17.39 -14.66
N ASN A 85 18.29 -16.15 -14.54
CA ASN A 85 18.87 -15.00 -15.21
C ASN A 85 19.36 -13.91 -14.24
N ASN A 86 18.75 -13.80 -13.05
CA ASN A 86 19.00 -12.74 -12.08
C ASN A 86 18.86 -13.26 -10.65
N LYS A 87 19.76 -12.84 -9.75
CA LYS A 87 19.73 -13.26 -8.35
C LYS A 87 19.10 -12.24 -7.40
N ASP A 88 18.62 -11.11 -7.90
CA ASP A 88 18.07 -10.04 -7.07
C ASP A 88 16.55 -10.11 -6.97
N CYS A 89 16.00 -9.73 -5.83
CA CYS A 89 14.55 -9.68 -5.60
C CYS A 89 13.84 -8.77 -6.61
N PHE A 90 12.70 -9.20 -7.16
CA PHE A 90 11.88 -8.39 -8.08
C PHE A 90 11.56 -7.00 -7.51
N PHE A 91 11.20 -6.97 -6.23
CA PHE A 91 10.59 -5.84 -5.54
C PHE A 91 11.63 -4.88 -4.99
N CYS A 92 12.56 -5.38 -4.18
CA CYS A 92 13.54 -4.53 -3.48
C CYS A 92 14.97 -4.62 -4.02
N LYS A 93 15.21 -5.45 -5.05
CA LYS A 93 16.54 -5.65 -5.66
C LYS A 93 17.63 -6.18 -4.71
N ALA A 94 17.28 -6.58 -3.48
CA ALA A 94 18.22 -7.26 -2.60
C ALA A 94 18.57 -8.65 -3.16
N THR A 95 19.84 -9.04 -3.09
CA THR A 95 20.29 -10.36 -3.54
C THR A 95 19.60 -11.47 -2.73
N ILE A 96 18.98 -12.41 -3.45
CA ILE A 96 18.28 -13.55 -2.89
C ILE A 96 19.31 -14.61 -2.52
N THR A 97 19.31 -14.95 -1.23
CA THR A 97 20.20 -15.98 -0.67
C THR A 97 19.49 -17.32 -0.53
N GLY A 98 18.16 -17.33 -0.56
CA GLY A 98 17.34 -18.53 -0.49
C GLY A 98 15.88 -18.24 -0.81
N VAL A 99 15.16 -19.29 -1.18
CA VAL A 99 13.72 -19.29 -1.42
C VAL A 99 13.12 -20.42 -0.60
N ASP A 100 12.17 -20.09 0.28
CA ASP A 100 11.43 -21.09 1.05
C ASP A 100 10.00 -21.20 0.54
N ASP A 101 9.38 -22.34 0.83
CA ASP A 101 7.97 -22.58 0.55
C ASP A 101 7.10 -21.73 1.47
N TYR A 102 6.14 -21.02 0.87
CA TYR A 102 5.14 -20.26 1.60
C TYR A 102 3.80 -20.98 1.54
N ILE A 103 3.23 -21.25 2.71
CA ILE A 103 1.86 -21.74 2.87
C ILE A 103 1.14 -20.70 3.70
N LYS A 104 0.05 -20.14 3.18
CA LYS A 104 -0.79 -19.22 3.95
C LYS A 104 -1.30 -19.97 5.19
N PRO A 105 -1.06 -19.47 6.41
CA PRO A 105 -1.66 -20.08 7.59
C PRO A 105 -3.18 -19.97 7.46
N ALA A 106 -3.89 -21.09 7.63
CA ALA A 106 -5.34 -21.07 7.72
C ALA A 106 -5.72 -20.22 8.93
N THR A 107 -6.24 -19.02 8.69
CA THR A 107 -6.82 -18.18 9.73
C THR A 107 -8.02 -18.93 10.29
N SER A 108 -7.87 -19.46 11.50
CA SER A 108 -8.96 -20.07 12.28
C SER A 108 -9.84 -19.01 12.91
#